data_AF-A0A9P5MWW8-F1
#
_entry.id   AF-A0A9P5MWW8-F1
#
_cell.length_a   1.000
_cell.length_b   1.000
_cell.length_c   1.000
_cell.angle_alpha   90.00
_cell.angle_beta   90.00
_cell.angle_gamma   90.00
#
_symmetry.space_group_name_H-M   'P 1'
#
loop_
_entity.id
_entity.type
_entity.pdbx_description
1 polymer ?
#
loop_
_entity_poly.entity_id
_entity_poly.type
_entity_poly.pdbx_seq_one_letter_code
_entity_poly.pdbx_strand_id
1 'polypeptide(L)'
;MTTSLPDLPFPNYGNIELEPGGFHSNVRTSCWTYPRTDLATMIPWTTFPGDVHQAIVSATARAGLAPTPFPISAWGEKRYVENESKIHSHAQYALHEPVEQVVNRLEVRGRFVSPGSGNTAIIGDPDFSWIMGPAQQHPKLIVEYKTWWAADLTDLHAVHAHRPRDVLGRQSLDALQQIYGYMTFNENRFGILTNWRRVWFLRRAETLDRKTLEYFLIELDNPNPPLAISMLKAWVGMVLLANDDWFYASPNPDPIPPARNFTWSWNVGRAWKRAVVHAGGYADGQYPCLALDFRLCRFDRSSARRGATGRVVTAELLKPTFLKRDVSAVCKVVDVQQYPAAGDLLGVEARAYVALQNLQGTVIPRFYGFYEVWGILRLLALEPVGKAIPEDEDIDQTLRMSMRAALQRIHDAGYIHGDVARRNFCRTGSGNIFLVDLEMCRLATDESEFVNEIHQVDEL
;
A
#
# COMPACT_ATOMS: atom_id res chain seq x y z
N MET A 1 8.64 -30.94 12.08
CA MET A 1 10.11 -30.80 12.14
C MET A 1 10.53 -30.52 13.59
N THR A 2 11.72 -30.93 14.02
CA THR A 2 12.33 -30.47 15.28
C THR A 2 13.35 -29.38 15.02
N THR A 3 13.38 -28.36 15.87
CA THR A 3 14.32 -27.23 15.78
C THR A 3 14.81 -26.86 17.18
N SER A 4 15.87 -26.06 17.29
CA SER A 4 16.43 -25.63 18.58
C SER A 4 16.86 -24.17 18.54
N LEU A 5 16.67 -23.47 19.65
CA LEU A 5 17.19 -22.11 19.84
C LEU A 5 18.68 -22.19 20.21
N PRO A 6 19.51 -21.24 19.74
CA PRO A 6 19.20 -20.10 18.87
C PRO A 6 19.41 -20.39 17.36
N ASP A 7 19.70 -21.63 16.99
CA ASP A 7 20.23 -21.96 15.65
C ASP A 7 19.18 -22.17 14.57
N LEU A 8 17.97 -22.56 14.97
CA LEU A 8 16.77 -22.62 14.12
C LEU A 8 17.06 -23.13 12.70
N PRO A 9 17.62 -24.35 12.53
CA PRO A 9 17.96 -24.87 11.21
C PRO A 9 16.74 -24.89 10.28
N PHE A 10 17.00 -24.85 8.98
CA PHE A 10 15.95 -24.95 7.95
C PHE A 10 16.38 -25.90 6.80
N PRO A 11 16.63 -27.19 7.07
CA PRO A 11 17.14 -28.11 6.06
C PRO A 11 15.99 -28.70 5.23
N ASN A 12 16.07 -28.59 3.90
CA ASN A 12 15.20 -29.30 2.93
C ASN A 12 13.70 -28.95 2.95
N TYR A 13 13.27 -27.87 3.60
CA TYR A 13 11.85 -27.50 3.66
C TYR A 13 11.50 -26.50 2.57
N GLY A 14 10.86 -27.01 1.52
CA GLY A 14 10.15 -26.18 0.56
C GLY A 14 10.86 -25.96 -0.77
N ASN A 15 11.55 -26.98 -1.29
CA ASN A 15 11.86 -26.98 -2.72
C ASN A 15 10.57 -26.88 -3.53
N ILE A 16 10.53 -25.88 -4.38
CA ILE A 16 9.45 -25.67 -5.33
C ILE A 16 10.02 -25.74 -6.73
N GLU A 17 9.29 -26.46 -7.57
CA GLU A 17 9.61 -26.62 -8.98
C GLU A 17 8.54 -25.97 -9.84
N LEU A 18 8.96 -25.53 -11.01
CA LEU A 18 8.01 -25.11 -12.03
C LEU A 18 7.20 -26.31 -12.47
N GLU A 19 5.89 -26.14 -12.58
CA GLU A 19 5.02 -27.17 -13.13
C GLU A 19 5.43 -27.51 -14.58
N PRO A 20 5.82 -28.75 -14.88
CA PRO A 20 6.21 -29.13 -16.24
C PRO A 20 5.05 -28.95 -17.22
N GLY A 21 5.17 -28.02 -18.17
CA GLY A 21 4.15 -27.74 -19.18
C GLY A 21 3.05 -26.75 -18.77
N GLY A 22 3.17 -26.11 -17.59
CA GLY A 22 2.24 -25.06 -17.16
C GLY A 22 2.40 -23.76 -17.95
N PHE A 23 1.31 -23.01 -18.11
CA PHE A 23 1.36 -21.64 -18.63
C PHE A 23 1.85 -20.71 -17.52
N HIS A 24 3.10 -20.28 -17.59
CA HIS A 24 3.66 -19.36 -16.60
C HIS A 24 3.29 -17.91 -16.95
N SER A 25 2.69 -17.22 -15.99
CA SER A 25 2.43 -15.79 -16.11
C SER A 25 3.75 -15.03 -16.20
N ASN A 26 4.00 -14.44 -17.37
CA ASN A 26 5.12 -13.53 -17.64
C ASN A 26 4.62 -12.08 -17.71
N VAL A 27 3.66 -11.71 -16.86
CA VAL A 27 3.10 -10.35 -16.88
C VAL A 27 4.25 -9.35 -16.80
N ARG A 28 4.43 -8.62 -17.89
CA ARG A 28 5.45 -7.59 -18.00
C ARG A 28 5.02 -6.45 -17.09
N THR A 29 5.84 -6.12 -16.10
CA THR A 29 5.72 -4.84 -15.42
C THR A 29 6.00 -3.74 -16.43
N SER A 30 5.11 -2.75 -16.49
CA SER A 30 5.31 -1.56 -17.32
C SER A 30 6.61 -0.86 -16.91
N CYS A 31 7.36 -0.35 -17.88
CA CYS A 31 8.63 0.33 -17.61
C CYS A 31 8.39 1.64 -16.86
N TRP A 32 9.12 1.85 -15.77
CA TRP A 32 8.92 2.96 -14.82
C TRP A 32 9.74 4.21 -15.15
N THR A 33 9.20 5.38 -14.78
CA THR A 33 9.75 6.70 -15.16
C THR A 33 10.43 7.47 -14.04
N TYR A 34 10.45 7.00 -12.77
CA TYR A 34 10.83 7.88 -11.65
C TYR A 34 11.81 7.27 -10.64
N PRO A 35 12.98 7.90 -10.40
CA PRO A 35 13.79 7.58 -9.23
C PRO A 35 13.06 8.04 -7.96
N ARG A 36 13.06 7.17 -6.95
CA ARG A 36 12.57 7.46 -5.61
C ARG A 36 13.61 8.33 -4.90
N THR A 37 13.18 9.49 -4.42
CA THR A 37 14.05 10.59 -3.94
C THR A 37 14.99 10.19 -2.82
N ASP A 38 14.66 9.13 -2.08
CA ASP A 38 15.31 8.80 -0.81
C ASP A 38 16.04 7.43 -0.82
N LEU A 39 16.05 6.73 -1.96
CA LEU A 39 16.83 5.52 -2.17
C LEU A 39 18.07 5.86 -2.99
N ALA A 40 19.01 6.59 -2.39
CA ALA A 40 20.22 7.06 -3.06
C ALA A 40 21.33 5.99 -3.11
N THR A 41 21.42 5.14 -2.08
CA THR A 41 22.45 4.11 -1.97
C THR A 41 21.93 2.88 -1.23
N MET A 42 22.31 1.71 -1.74
CA MET A 42 22.19 0.44 -1.03
C MET A 42 23.55 0.06 -0.43
N ILE A 43 23.57 -0.42 0.81
CA ILE A 43 24.80 -0.85 1.47
C ILE A 43 24.62 -2.23 2.14
N PRO A 44 25.65 -3.10 2.18
CA PRO A 44 25.53 -4.37 2.88
C PRO A 44 25.29 -4.19 4.38
N TRP A 45 24.32 -4.90 4.93
CA TRP A 45 24.06 -5.02 6.36
C TRP A 45 25.01 -6.06 6.98
N THR A 46 26.26 -5.68 7.20
CA THR A 46 27.32 -6.61 7.63
C THR A 46 27.09 -7.22 9.02
N THR A 47 26.38 -6.52 9.90
CA THR A 47 26.05 -7.01 11.26
C THR A 47 24.85 -7.93 11.32
N PHE A 48 24.11 -8.12 10.22
CA PHE A 48 22.82 -8.82 10.21
C PHE A 48 22.82 -10.19 10.92
N PRO A 49 23.75 -11.12 10.65
CA PRO A 49 23.74 -12.42 11.33
C PRO A 49 23.94 -12.30 12.84
N GLY A 50 24.75 -11.33 13.28
CA GLY A 50 24.96 -11.03 14.70
C GLY A 50 23.72 -10.41 15.34
N ASP A 51 23.12 -9.42 14.68
CA ASP A 51 21.90 -8.73 15.15
C ASP A 51 20.75 -9.74 15.33
N VAL A 52 20.53 -10.61 14.34
CA VAL A 52 19.53 -11.70 14.39
C VAL A 52 19.81 -12.67 15.54
N HIS A 53 21.06 -13.13 15.67
CA HIS A 53 21.43 -14.07 16.73
C HIS A 53 21.20 -13.46 18.12
N GLN A 54 21.61 -12.21 18.33
CA GLN A 54 21.42 -11.51 19.60
C GLN A 54 19.94 -11.24 19.91
N ALA A 55 19.12 -10.91 18.90
CA ALA A 55 17.68 -10.77 19.09
C ALA A 55 17.03 -12.07 19.57
N ILE A 56 17.41 -13.21 18.96
CA ILE A 56 16.89 -14.54 19.37
C ILE A 56 17.37 -14.91 20.77
N VAL A 57 18.65 -14.75 21.08
CA VAL A 57 19.21 -15.04 22.41
C VAL A 57 18.52 -14.20 23.48
N SER A 58 18.36 -12.91 23.22
CA SER A 58 17.69 -11.98 24.14
C SER A 58 16.23 -12.37 24.36
N ALA A 59 15.48 -12.69 23.29
CA ALA A 59 14.09 -13.14 23.39
C ALA A 59 13.97 -14.49 24.13
N THR A 60 14.89 -15.41 23.88
CA THR A 60 14.96 -16.74 24.55
C THR A 60 15.15 -16.57 26.05
N ALA A 61 16.09 -15.69 26.45
CA ALA A 61 16.36 -15.37 27.85
C ALA A 61 15.15 -14.72 28.53
N ARG A 62 14.48 -13.76 27.87
CA ARG A 62 13.26 -13.13 28.38
C ARG A 62 12.13 -14.13 28.62
N ALA A 63 11.94 -15.07 27.70
CA ALA A 63 10.92 -16.12 27.79
C ALA A 63 11.30 -17.26 28.77
N GLY A 64 12.49 -17.21 29.40
CA GLY A 64 12.95 -18.26 30.32
C GLY A 64 13.11 -19.64 29.67
N LEU A 65 13.36 -19.69 28.36
CA LEU A 65 13.43 -20.95 27.61
C LEU A 65 14.84 -21.56 27.64
N ALA A 66 14.89 -22.87 27.79
CA ALA A 66 16.11 -23.65 27.59
C ALA A 66 16.37 -23.89 26.09
N PRO A 67 17.63 -24.06 25.66
CA PRO A 67 18.00 -24.39 24.27
C PRO A 67 17.75 -25.88 23.97
N THR A 68 16.55 -26.38 24.28
CA THR A 68 16.17 -27.77 24.02
C THR A 68 15.45 -27.89 22.67
N PRO A 69 15.60 -29.01 21.95
CA PRO A 69 14.86 -29.24 20.72
C PRO A 69 13.35 -29.25 20.95
N PHE A 70 12.60 -28.67 20.01
CA PHE A 70 11.14 -28.65 20.07
C PHE A 70 10.49 -28.82 18.70
N PRO A 71 9.26 -29.37 18.65
CA PRO A 71 8.56 -29.55 17.39
C PRO A 71 7.98 -28.23 16.89
N ILE A 72 8.06 -28.05 15.57
CA ILE A 72 7.35 -27.06 14.77
C ILE A 72 6.65 -27.77 13.60
N SER A 73 5.43 -27.35 13.30
CA SER A 73 4.72 -27.76 12.10
C SER A 73 5.35 -27.05 10.91
N ALA A 74 5.90 -27.83 9.98
CA ALA A 74 6.47 -27.34 8.74
C ALA A 74 6.12 -28.35 7.64
N TRP A 75 5.67 -27.85 6.50
CA TRP A 75 5.35 -28.68 5.34
C TRP A 75 6.61 -28.88 4.48
N GLY A 76 7.04 -30.14 4.35
CA GLY A 76 8.26 -30.52 3.63
C GLY A 76 8.02 -31.17 2.26
N GLU A 77 6.78 -31.23 1.80
CA GLU A 77 6.49 -31.80 0.49
C GLU A 77 6.90 -30.84 -0.62
N LYS A 78 7.55 -31.41 -1.64
CA LYS A 78 7.87 -30.72 -2.87
C LYS A 78 6.57 -30.27 -3.54
N ARG A 79 6.49 -28.99 -3.91
CA ARG A 79 5.32 -28.42 -4.60
C ARG A 79 5.67 -27.90 -5.98
N TYR A 80 4.73 -28.07 -6.89
CA TYR A 80 4.75 -27.39 -8.17
C TYR A 80 4.08 -26.02 -8.02
N VAL A 81 4.71 -25.00 -8.59
CA VAL A 81 4.16 -23.65 -8.64
C VAL A 81 4.13 -23.18 -10.10
N GLU A 82 3.07 -22.48 -10.43
CA GLU A 82 2.79 -21.95 -11.78
C GLU A 82 2.62 -20.42 -11.79
N ASN A 83 2.35 -19.83 -10.61
CA ASN A 83 2.10 -18.40 -10.43
C ASN A 83 2.46 -17.94 -9.01
N GLU A 84 2.41 -16.63 -8.80
CA GLU A 84 2.74 -15.95 -7.53
C GLU A 84 1.82 -16.37 -6.38
N SER A 85 0.51 -16.55 -6.62
CA SER A 85 -0.45 -17.04 -5.61
C SER A 85 -0.08 -18.43 -5.04
N LYS A 86 0.43 -19.34 -5.89
CA LYS A 86 0.94 -20.65 -5.45
C LYS A 86 2.22 -20.52 -4.62
N ILE A 87 3.09 -19.57 -4.95
CA ILE A 87 4.28 -19.24 -4.12
C ILE A 87 3.83 -18.71 -2.77
N HIS A 88 2.86 -17.78 -2.72
CA HIS A 88 2.31 -17.24 -1.46
C HIS A 88 1.76 -18.34 -0.57
N SER A 89 0.94 -19.22 -1.16
CA SER A 89 0.35 -20.36 -0.46
C SER A 89 1.44 -21.29 0.09
N HIS A 90 2.46 -21.59 -0.71
CA HIS A 90 3.59 -22.41 -0.26
C HIS A 90 4.37 -21.75 0.88
N ALA A 91 4.72 -20.47 0.73
CA ALA A 91 5.48 -19.72 1.72
C ALA A 91 4.76 -19.60 3.07
N GLN A 92 3.43 -19.48 3.04
CA GLN A 92 2.62 -19.46 4.25
C GLN A 92 2.83 -20.72 5.10
N TYR A 93 2.71 -21.91 4.52
CA TYR A 93 2.85 -23.19 5.25
C TYR A 93 4.31 -23.60 5.49
N ALA A 94 5.20 -23.35 4.53
CA ALA A 94 6.58 -23.80 4.58
C ALA A 94 7.47 -22.88 5.45
N LEU A 95 7.10 -21.61 5.63
CA LEU A 95 7.93 -20.62 6.30
C LEU A 95 7.19 -19.74 7.31
N HIS A 96 6.10 -19.07 6.93
CA HIS A 96 5.43 -18.11 7.83
C HIS A 96 4.86 -18.79 9.09
N GLU A 97 4.15 -19.91 8.94
CA GLU A 97 3.62 -20.68 10.08
C GLU A 97 4.73 -21.21 11.02
N PRO A 98 5.84 -21.78 10.52
CA PRO A 98 7.01 -22.07 11.36
C PRO A 98 7.55 -20.85 12.11
N VAL A 99 7.69 -19.70 11.43
CA VAL A 99 8.18 -18.46 12.05
C VAL A 99 7.23 -18.03 13.17
N GLU A 100 5.92 -18.01 12.91
CA GLU A 100 4.88 -17.70 13.90
C GLU A 100 4.96 -18.61 15.12
N GLN A 101 5.12 -19.91 14.93
CA GLN A 101 5.26 -20.86 16.05
C GLN A 101 6.50 -20.59 16.90
N VAL A 102 7.63 -20.26 16.28
CA VAL A 102 8.88 -19.95 17.00
C VAL A 102 8.75 -18.63 17.77
N VAL A 103 8.26 -17.56 17.13
CA VAL A 103 8.14 -16.25 17.82
C VAL A 103 7.07 -16.25 18.90
N ASN A 104 5.99 -17.03 18.74
CA ASN A 104 5.01 -17.24 19.81
C ASN A 104 5.60 -17.95 21.03
N ARG A 105 6.52 -18.91 20.83
CA ARG A 105 7.28 -19.52 21.93
C ARG A 105 8.18 -18.50 22.62
N LEU A 106 8.73 -17.55 21.86
CA LEU A 106 9.51 -16.41 22.39
C LEU A 106 8.63 -15.29 22.96
N GLU A 107 7.37 -15.57 23.27
CA GLU A 107 6.37 -14.65 23.84
C GLU A 107 6.02 -13.42 22.96
N VAL A 108 6.41 -13.43 21.69
CA VAL A 108 6.04 -12.40 20.72
C VAL A 108 4.78 -12.82 19.98
N ARG A 109 3.64 -12.25 20.38
CA ARG A 109 2.33 -12.54 19.79
C ARG A 109 2.09 -11.71 18.53
N GLY A 110 2.10 -12.37 17.38
CA GLY A 110 1.71 -11.76 16.11
C GLY A 110 1.47 -12.82 15.05
N ARG A 111 1.21 -12.37 13.83
CA ARG A 111 1.05 -13.23 12.66
C ARG A 111 1.36 -12.48 11.37
N PHE A 112 1.67 -13.23 10.33
CA PHE A 112 1.66 -12.73 8.96
C PHE A 112 0.21 -12.62 8.49
N VAL A 113 -0.11 -11.51 7.85
CA VAL A 113 -1.40 -11.27 7.19
C VAL A 113 -1.18 -10.99 5.72
N SER A 114 -2.01 -11.61 4.88
CA SER A 114 -2.06 -11.34 3.44
C SER A 114 -2.91 -10.10 3.13
N PRO A 115 -2.80 -9.55 1.91
CA PRO A 115 -3.76 -8.62 1.34
C PRO A 115 -5.20 -9.04 1.64
N GLY A 116 -5.98 -8.07 2.05
CA GLY A 116 -7.41 -8.25 2.27
C GLY A 116 -7.84 -9.10 3.46
N SER A 117 -6.93 -9.50 4.36
CA SER A 117 -7.27 -10.26 5.59
C SER A 117 -8.03 -9.45 6.67
N GLY A 118 -8.59 -8.29 6.31
CA GLY A 118 -9.31 -7.39 7.22
C GLY A 118 -8.44 -6.40 7.99
N ASN A 119 -7.12 -6.36 7.79
CA ASN A 119 -6.30 -5.30 8.36
C ASN A 119 -6.46 -4.00 7.56
N THR A 120 -6.97 -2.95 8.20
CA THR A 120 -7.30 -1.69 7.55
C THR A 120 -6.17 -0.66 7.60
N ALA A 121 -5.17 -0.82 8.48
CA ALA A 121 -4.19 0.22 8.83
C ALA A 121 -2.92 0.29 7.94
N ILE A 122 -2.81 -0.57 6.91
CA ILE A 122 -1.68 -0.58 5.98
C ILE A 122 -1.92 0.46 4.85
N ILE A 123 -0.91 1.00 4.18
CA ILE A 123 -1.03 1.84 2.97
C ILE A 123 -0.35 1.11 1.81
N GLY A 124 -1.03 1.02 0.67
CA GLY A 124 -0.70 0.05 -0.38
C GLY A 124 -1.27 -1.33 -0.07
N ASP A 125 -0.81 -2.36 -0.80
CA ASP A 125 -1.27 -3.74 -0.60
C ASP A 125 -0.12 -4.78 -0.66
N PRO A 126 0.89 -4.70 0.23
CA PRO A 126 2.01 -5.65 0.23
C PRO A 126 1.57 -7.11 0.37
N ASP A 127 2.31 -8.05 -0.24
CA ASP A 127 1.94 -9.48 -0.27
C ASP A 127 1.76 -10.12 1.11
N PHE A 128 2.60 -9.74 2.07
CA PHE A 128 2.36 -10.05 3.48
C PHE A 128 2.84 -8.92 4.39
N SER A 129 2.28 -8.87 5.60
CA SER A 129 2.71 -7.97 6.66
C SER A 129 2.71 -8.68 8.01
N TRP A 130 3.71 -8.42 8.86
CA TRP A 130 3.69 -8.86 10.26
C TRP A 130 2.93 -7.86 11.12
N ILE A 131 1.92 -8.32 11.86
CA ILE A 131 1.10 -7.47 12.73
C ILE A 131 0.99 -8.06 14.14
N MET A 132 0.83 -7.19 15.14
CA MET A 132 0.78 -7.57 16.55
C MET A 132 -0.67 -7.56 17.05
N GLY A 133 -1.39 -8.64 16.81
CA GLY A 133 -2.76 -8.82 17.31
C GLY A 133 -3.79 -7.77 16.82
N PRO A 134 -5.04 -7.85 17.29
CA PRO A 134 -6.12 -6.98 16.81
C PRO A 134 -6.02 -5.53 17.31
N ALA A 135 -5.31 -5.28 18.42
CA ALA A 135 -5.14 -3.94 19.00
C ALA A 135 -4.06 -3.11 18.30
N GLN A 136 -3.07 -3.75 17.66
CA GLN A 136 -2.00 -3.08 16.93
C GLN A 136 -2.05 -3.49 15.46
N GLN A 137 -2.97 -2.86 14.74
CA GLN A 137 -3.21 -3.11 13.31
C GLN A 137 -2.07 -2.59 12.41
N HIS A 138 -1.22 -1.71 12.92
CA HIS A 138 -0.11 -1.17 12.14
C HIS A 138 0.93 -2.28 11.84
N PRO A 139 1.35 -2.47 10.58
CA PRO A 139 2.35 -3.48 10.24
C PRO A 139 3.70 -3.12 10.86
N LYS A 140 4.45 -4.09 11.39
CA LYS A 140 5.82 -3.88 11.87
C LYS A 140 6.89 -4.29 10.84
N LEU A 141 6.53 -5.20 9.94
CA LEU A 141 7.38 -5.72 8.87
C LEU A 141 6.54 -5.91 7.61
N ILE A 142 7.08 -5.51 6.46
CA ILE A 142 6.46 -5.72 5.15
C ILE A 142 7.23 -6.79 4.39
N VAL A 143 6.51 -7.64 3.67
CA VAL A 143 7.08 -8.71 2.86
C VAL A 143 6.49 -8.65 1.46
N GLU A 144 7.36 -8.63 0.46
CA GLU A 144 7.01 -8.70 -0.96
C GLU A 144 7.59 -9.98 -1.55
N TYR A 145 6.74 -10.72 -2.26
CA TYR A 145 7.10 -11.89 -3.02
C TYR A 145 7.16 -11.56 -4.50
N LYS A 146 7.99 -12.31 -5.22
CA LYS A 146 7.99 -12.38 -6.68
C LYS A 146 8.18 -13.83 -7.11
N THR A 147 7.91 -14.13 -8.36
CA THR A 147 8.29 -15.44 -8.93
C THR A 147 9.74 -15.37 -9.42
N TRP A 148 10.52 -16.45 -9.26
CA TRP A 148 11.93 -16.44 -9.69
C TRP A 148 12.11 -16.37 -11.22
N TRP A 149 11.04 -16.63 -11.97
CA TRP A 149 11.02 -16.45 -13.42
C TRP A 149 10.60 -15.04 -13.86
N ALA A 150 10.04 -14.23 -12.96
CA ALA A 150 9.74 -12.82 -13.21
C ALA A 150 10.76 -11.87 -12.58
N ALA A 151 11.41 -12.22 -11.47
CA ALA A 151 12.50 -11.44 -10.90
C ALA A 151 13.53 -12.38 -10.29
N ASP A 152 14.78 -12.32 -10.75
CA ASP A 152 15.83 -13.25 -10.33
C ASP A 152 16.47 -12.85 -9.00
N LEU A 153 16.45 -11.54 -8.67
CA LEU A 153 16.98 -10.94 -7.45
C LEU A 153 18.47 -11.27 -7.19
N THR A 154 19.28 -11.48 -8.23
CA THR A 154 20.66 -11.97 -8.07
C THR A 154 21.61 -10.87 -7.59
N ASP A 155 21.53 -9.66 -8.15
CA ASP A 155 22.42 -8.55 -7.80
C ASP A 155 21.66 -7.22 -7.77
N LEU A 156 20.77 -7.06 -6.78
CA LEU A 156 19.97 -5.83 -6.64
C LEU A 156 20.85 -4.60 -6.44
N HIS A 157 22.03 -4.75 -5.83
CA HIS A 157 22.96 -3.64 -5.65
C HIS A 157 23.50 -3.14 -7.01
N ALA A 158 24.03 -4.01 -7.86
CA ALA A 158 24.51 -3.60 -9.18
C ALA A 158 23.38 -3.13 -10.10
N VAL A 159 22.22 -3.80 -10.03
CA VAL A 159 20.99 -3.42 -10.75
C VAL A 159 20.55 -2.00 -10.38
N HIS A 160 20.57 -1.68 -9.09
CA HIS A 160 20.24 -0.33 -8.60
C HIS A 160 21.25 0.72 -9.09
N ALA A 161 22.54 0.39 -9.09
CA ALA A 161 23.60 1.32 -9.50
C ALA A 161 23.64 1.59 -11.02
N HIS A 162 23.39 0.59 -11.86
CA HIS A 162 23.70 0.67 -13.30
C HIS A 162 22.48 0.79 -14.22
N ARG A 163 21.25 0.72 -13.67
CA ARG A 163 19.98 0.62 -14.42
C ARG A 163 20.00 -0.53 -15.45
N PRO A 164 19.38 -1.68 -15.13
CA PRO A 164 19.48 -2.90 -15.92
C PRO A 164 18.90 -2.72 -17.34
N ARG A 165 19.57 -3.34 -18.31
CA ARG A 165 19.12 -3.35 -19.72
C ARG A 165 18.31 -4.60 -20.07
N ASP A 166 18.43 -5.66 -19.30
CA ASP A 166 17.64 -6.88 -19.46
C ASP A 166 16.31 -6.79 -18.70
N VAL A 167 15.39 -7.71 -19.02
CA VAL A 167 14.01 -7.71 -18.50
C VAL A 167 13.98 -8.09 -17.01
N LEU A 168 14.72 -9.13 -16.62
CA LEU A 168 14.73 -9.65 -15.24
C LEU A 168 15.36 -8.67 -14.25
N GLY A 169 16.44 -8.00 -14.66
CA GLY A 169 17.05 -6.93 -13.89
C GLY A 169 16.07 -5.78 -13.66
N ARG A 170 15.33 -5.34 -14.71
CA ARG A 170 14.31 -4.29 -14.56
C ARG A 170 13.22 -4.71 -13.57
N GLN A 171 12.67 -5.91 -13.73
CA GLN A 171 11.66 -6.44 -12.81
C GLN A 171 12.17 -6.55 -11.38
N SER A 172 13.45 -6.91 -11.18
CA SER A 172 14.10 -6.93 -9.87
C SER A 172 14.25 -5.53 -9.27
N LEU A 173 14.59 -4.52 -10.09
CA LEU A 173 14.62 -3.12 -9.66
C LEU A 173 13.22 -2.62 -9.30
N ASP A 174 12.20 -3.00 -10.07
CA ASP A 174 10.80 -2.64 -9.84
C ASP A 174 10.32 -3.22 -8.51
N ALA A 175 10.65 -4.48 -8.23
CA ALA A 175 10.31 -5.14 -6.98
C ALA A 175 11.02 -4.51 -5.77
N LEU A 176 12.31 -4.16 -5.89
CA LEU A 176 13.06 -3.42 -4.87
C LEU A 176 12.42 -2.06 -4.60
N GLN A 177 12.05 -1.36 -5.67
CA GLN A 177 11.35 -0.10 -5.57
C GLN A 177 10.02 -0.33 -4.84
N GLN A 178 9.18 -1.24 -5.30
CA GLN A 178 7.88 -1.56 -4.70
C GLN A 178 7.96 -1.77 -3.18
N ILE A 179 8.80 -2.70 -2.70
CA ILE A 179 8.96 -2.96 -1.25
C ILE A 179 9.43 -1.71 -0.50
N TYR A 180 10.38 -0.94 -1.05
CA TYR A 180 10.84 0.32 -0.44
C TYR A 180 9.69 1.34 -0.32
N GLY A 181 8.78 1.33 -1.30
CA GLY A 181 7.55 2.10 -1.28
C GLY A 181 6.69 1.77 -0.09
N TYR A 182 6.30 0.50 0.03
CA TYR A 182 5.49 0.03 1.15
C TYR A 182 6.16 0.27 2.49
N MET A 183 7.47 0.03 2.60
CA MET A 183 8.24 0.35 3.81
C MET A 183 8.12 1.83 4.17
N THR A 184 8.19 2.74 3.19
CA THR A 184 8.09 4.18 3.44
C THR A 184 6.66 4.60 3.75
N PHE A 185 5.68 4.12 2.98
CA PHE A 185 4.26 4.46 3.14
C PHE A 185 3.72 4.03 4.50
N ASN A 186 4.30 2.97 5.07
CA ASN A 186 3.93 2.42 6.37
C ASN A 186 4.97 2.72 7.45
N GLU A 187 5.92 3.63 7.25
CA GLU A 187 6.92 3.99 8.28
C GLU A 187 7.65 2.78 8.88
N ASN A 188 7.83 1.73 8.09
CA ASN A 188 8.54 0.53 8.52
C ASN A 188 10.04 0.70 8.29
N ARG A 189 10.82 0.36 9.32
CA ARG A 189 12.26 0.23 9.26
C ARG A 189 12.68 -0.99 8.44
N PHE A 190 11.93 -2.09 8.57
CA PHE A 190 12.33 -3.38 8.03
C PHE A 190 11.39 -3.85 6.90
N GLY A 191 11.97 -4.57 5.94
CA GLY A 191 11.24 -5.20 4.85
C GLY A 191 11.94 -6.48 4.39
N ILE A 192 11.18 -7.35 3.72
CA ILE A 192 11.71 -8.57 3.09
C ILE A 192 11.24 -8.58 1.63
N LEU A 193 12.18 -8.78 0.71
CA LEU A 193 11.88 -9.03 -0.70
C LEU A 193 12.40 -10.43 -1.06
N THR A 194 11.53 -11.28 -1.58
CA THR A 194 11.90 -12.68 -1.86
C THR A 194 11.31 -13.18 -3.16
N ASN A 195 12.05 -14.01 -3.87
CA ASN A 195 11.51 -14.83 -4.96
C ASN A 195 11.49 -16.32 -4.60
N TRP A 196 11.42 -16.60 -3.29
CA TRP A 196 11.60 -17.89 -2.64
C TRP A 196 13.03 -18.45 -2.69
N ARG A 197 13.70 -18.38 -3.85
CA ARG A 197 15.09 -18.86 -4.01
C ARG A 197 16.11 -17.91 -3.41
N ARG A 198 15.81 -16.62 -3.41
CA ARG A 198 16.65 -15.55 -2.85
C ARG A 198 15.79 -14.66 -1.99
N VAL A 199 16.32 -14.32 -0.83
CA VAL A 199 15.67 -13.45 0.15
C VAL A 199 16.60 -12.29 0.45
N TRP A 200 16.11 -11.09 0.21
CA TRP A 200 16.74 -9.83 0.58
C TRP A 200 16.06 -9.28 1.82
N PHE A 201 16.81 -9.25 2.93
CA PHE A 201 16.41 -8.59 4.15
C PHE A 201 16.85 -7.15 4.11
N LEU A 202 15.91 -6.22 4.30
CA LEU A 202 16.12 -4.79 4.09
C LEU A 202 15.94 -4.03 5.41
N ARG A 203 16.82 -3.05 5.66
CA ARG A 203 16.73 -2.11 6.78
C ARG A 203 16.91 -0.68 6.29
N ARG A 204 15.92 0.17 6.54
CA ARG A 204 16.06 1.63 6.40
C ARG A 204 16.92 2.14 7.55
N ALA A 205 17.99 2.84 7.21
CA ALA A 205 18.93 3.42 8.17
C ALA A 205 19.23 4.87 7.83
N GLU A 206 19.57 5.65 8.86
CA GLU A 206 20.04 7.02 8.72
C GLU A 206 21.50 7.05 9.13
N THR A 207 22.35 7.51 8.23
CA THR A 207 23.71 7.94 8.53
C THR A 207 23.71 9.45 8.74
N LEU A 208 24.74 9.99 9.40
CA LEU A 208 24.87 11.42 9.71
C LEU A 208 24.67 12.34 8.48
N ASP A 209 24.94 11.83 7.28
CA ASP A 209 24.92 12.54 6.01
C ASP A 209 23.77 12.16 5.06
N ARG A 210 23.07 11.03 5.28
CA ARG A 210 22.04 10.53 4.34
C ARG A 210 21.18 9.39 4.89
N LYS A 211 20.01 9.21 4.29
CA LYS A 211 19.20 7.98 4.42
C LYS A 211 19.75 6.90 3.49
N THR A 212 19.89 5.69 3.99
CA THR A 212 20.42 4.53 3.27
C THR A 212 19.49 3.33 3.38
N LEU A 213 19.58 2.41 2.42
CA LEU A 213 18.95 1.11 2.52
C LEU A 213 20.02 0.04 2.72
N GLU A 214 20.06 -0.54 3.90
CA GLU A 214 20.91 -1.68 4.21
C GLU A 214 20.26 -2.98 3.75
N TYR A 215 21.07 -3.94 3.30
CA TYR A 215 20.57 -5.23 2.82
C TYR A 215 21.42 -6.44 3.25
N PHE A 216 20.77 -7.59 3.43
CA PHE A 216 21.44 -8.88 3.57
C PHE A 216 20.76 -9.92 2.66
N LEU A 217 21.55 -10.68 1.90
CA LEU A 217 21.06 -11.69 0.96
C LEU A 217 21.24 -13.09 1.54
N ILE A 218 20.18 -13.89 1.49
CA ILE A 218 20.21 -15.34 1.69
C ILE A 218 19.74 -16.02 0.42
N GLU A 219 20.48 -17.02 -0.04
CA GLU A 219 20.08 -17.91 -1.13
C GLU A 219 19.66 -19.27 -0.57
N LEU A 220 18.50 -19.75 -0.99
CA LEU A 220 18.03 -21.10 -0.75
C LEU A 220 18.97 -22.08 -1.45
N ASP A 221 19.32 -23.18 -0.78
CA ASP A 221 20.21 -24.23 -1.29
C ASP A 221 21.66 -23.84 -1.60
N ASN A 222 22.19 -22.73 -1.06
CA ASN A 222 23.63 -22.49 -1.14
C ASN A 222 24.36 -23.50 -0.23
N PRO A 223 25.13 -24.46 -0.77
CA PRO A 223 25.77 -25.51 0.02
C PRO A 223 26.98 -25.01 0.81
N ASN A 224 27.47 -23.78 0.55
CA ASN A 224 28.61 -23.16 1.21
C ASN A 224 28.44 -21.63 1.35
N PRO A 225 27.52 -21.13 2.19
CA PRO A 225 27.46 -19.69 2.45
C PRO A 225 28.64 -19.30 3.37
N PRO A 226 29.31 -18.15 3.12
CA PRO A 226 30.37 -17.65 3.99
C PRO A 226 29.87 -17.23 5.40
N LEU A 227 28.55 -17.18 5.62
CA LEU A 227 27.87 -16.89 6.89
C LEU A 227 26.67 -17.85 7.06
N ALA A 228 26.79 -18.82 7.96
CA ALA A 228 25.83 -19.91 8.17
C ALA A 228 24.56 -19.49 8.93
N ILE A 229 23.74 -18.61 8.34
CA ILE A 229 22.40 -18.29 8.86
C ILE A 229 21.33 -19.00 8.03
N SER A 230 20.45 -19.77 8.68
CA SER A 230 19.34 -20.44 8.01
C SER A 230 18.22 -19.45 7.67
N MET A 231 17.37 -19.80 6.70
CA MET A 231 16.20 -18.99 6.36
C MET A 231 15.26 -18.80 7.55
N LEU A 232 14.93 -19.87 8.28
CA LEU A 232 14.08 -19.77 9.48
C LEU A 232 14.68 -18.85 10.55
N LYS A 233 15.99 -18.97 10.83
CA LYS A 233 16.69 -18.10 11.79
C LYS A 233 16.62 -16.64 11.36
N ALA A 234 16.87 -16.36 10.08
CA ALA A 234 16.81 -15.00 9.54
C ALA A 234 15.41 -14.38 9.63
N TRP A 235 14.37 -15.12 9.27
CA TRP A 235 12.98 -14.64 9.34
C TRP A 235 12.51 -14.43 10.78
N VAL A 236 12.79 -15.37 11.68
CA VAL A 236 12.51 -15.19 13.12
C VAL A 236 13.24 -13.97 13.66
N GLY A 237 14.53 -13.85 13.37
CA GLY A 237 15.33 -12.69 13.76
C GLY A 237 14.75 -11.37 13.28
N MET A 238 14.32 -11.30 12.02
CA MET A 238 13.71 -10.09 11.44
C MET A 238 12.40 -9.70 12.11
N VAL A 239 11.55 -10.68 12.46
CA VAL A 239 10.33 -10.41 13.22
C VAL A 239 10.67 -9.86 14.60
N LEU A 240 11.70 -10.37 15.28
CA LEU A 240 12.14 -9.88 16.59
C LEU A 240 12.74 -8.46 16.49
N LEU A 241 13.61 -8.22 15.50
CA LEU A 241 14.18 -6.89 15.26
C LEU A 241 13.07 -5.87 14.96
N ALA A 242 12.10 -6.23 14.12
CA ALA A 242 10.94 -5.39 13.85
C ALA A 242 10.07 -5.22 15.10
N ASN A 243 9.89 -6.26 15.91
CA ASN A 243 9.11 -6.13 17.13
C ASN A 243 9.67 -5.02 18.05
N ASP A 244 11.00 -4.96 18.13
CA ASP A 244 11.74 -4.08 19.04
C ASP A 244 11.97 -2.67 18.46
N ASP A 245 12.17 -2.52 17.14
CA ASP A 245 12.47 -1.22 16.48
C ASP A 245 11.84 -1.08 15.07
N TRP A 246 10.55 -1.35 14.93
CA TRP A 246 9.89 -1.29 13.62
C TRP A 246 9.76 0.10 13.02
N PHE A 247 9.68 1.16 13.84
CA PHE A 247 9.28 2.49 13.36
C PHE A 247 10.45 3.20 12.70
N TYR A 248 10.21 3.73 11.51
CA TYR A 248 11.13 4.62 10.81
C TYR A 248 10.34 5.64 9.99
N ALA A 249 10.36 6.88 10.48
CA ALA A 249 9.64 8.00 9.90
C ALA A 249 9.99 8.21 8.41
N SER A 250 8.99 8.64 7.63
CA SER A 250 9.21 9.07 6.25
C SER A 250 10.27 10.18 6.17
N PRO A 251 11.02 10.27 5.07
CA PRO A 251 12.06 11.28 4.92
C PRO A 251 11.53 12.70 5.08
N ASN A 252 12.36 13.61 5.62
CA ASN A 252 11.97 15.00 5.75
C ASN A 252 11.70 15.61 4.37
N PRO A 253 10.72 16.52 4.26
CA PRO A 253 10.31 17.09 2.97
C PRO A 253 11.42 17.92 2.30
N ASP A 254 12.43 18.40 3.04
CA ASP A 254 13.42 19.33 2.50
C ASP A 254 14.68 18.69 1.89
N PRO A 255 15.10 19.09 0.66
CA PRO A 255 14.35 19.90 -0.31
C PRO A 255 13.36 19.04 -1.14
N ILE A 256 12.19 19.60 -1.43
CA ILE A 256 11.18 18.98 -2.29
C ILE A 256 11.59 19.17 -3.76
N PRO A 257 11.61 18.14 -4.62
CA PRO A 257 11.85 18.29 -6.04
C PRO A 257 10.84 19.26 -6.68
N PRO A 258 11.29 20.14 -7.59
CA PRO A 258 10.38 21.00 -8.34
C PRO A 258 9.34 20.16 -9.11
N ALA A 259 8.12 20.69 -9.24
CA ALA A 259 6.96 20.06 -9.89
C ALA A 259 6.36 18.82 -9.21
N ARG A 260 6.76 18.48 -7.97
CA ARG A 260 6.11 17.43 -7.15
C ARG A 260 5.36 17.99 -5.93
N ASN A 261 5.03 19.27 -6.00
CA ASN A 261 4.36 20.02 -4.94
C ASN A 261 2.84 19.92 -5.05
N PHE A 262 2.17 20.06 -3.90
CA PHE A 262 0.74 20.34 -3.83
C PHE A 262 0.44 21.74 -4.44
N THR A 263 0.21 21.80 -5.76
CA THR A 263 -0.11 23.06 -6.43
C THR A 263 -1.62 23.32 -6.45
N TRP A 264 -2.15 23.90 -5.37
CA TRP A 264 -3.32 24.76 -5.52
C TRP A 264 -2.85 26.10 -6.08
N SER A 265 -2.57 26.15 -7.39
CA SER A 265 -2.17 27.40 -8.03
C SER A 265 -3.32 27.94 -8.88
N TRP A 266 -3.51 29.25 -8.80
CA TRP A 266 -4.25 30.04 -9.79
C TRP A 266 -3.80 29.75 -11.25
N ASN A 267 -2.62 29.14 -11.44
CA ASN A 267 -2.15 28.65 -12.74
C ASN A 267 -2.77 27.31 -13.15
N VAL A 268 -3.20 26.44 -12.23
CA VAL A 268 -4.10 25.31 -12.54
C VAL A 268 -5.41 25.88 -13.05
N GLY A 269 -5.93 26.95 -12.43
CA GLY A 269 -7.09 27.70 -12.94
C GLY A 269 -6.87 28.37 -14.32
N ARG A 270 -5.64 28.77 -14.69
CA ARG A 270 -5.31 29.31 -16.03
C ARG A 270 -4.97 28.26 -17.08
N ALA A 271 -4.36 27.14 -16.68
CA ALA A 271 -4.20 25.95 -17.50
C ALA A 271 -5.58 25.35 -17.78
N TRP A 272 -6.45 25.31 -16.77
CA TRP A 272 -7.86 24.93 -16.81
C TRP A 272 -8.74 25.91 -17.61
N LYS A 273 -8.62 27.23 -17.44
CA LYS A 273 -9.33 28.19 -18.32
C LYS A 273 -8.91 28.06 -19.78
N ARG A 274 -7.65 27.72 -20.06
CA ARG A 274 -7.21 27.37 -21.42
C ARG A 274 -7.72 26.00 -21.87
N ALA A 275 -7.84 25.04 -20.97
CA ALA A 275 -8.37 23.70 -21.20
C ALA A 275 -9.90 23.65 -21.41
N VAL A 276 -10.67 24.50 -20.73
CA VAL A 276 -12.12 24.65 -20.91
C VAL A 276 -12.43 25.45 -22.18
N VAL A 277 -11.59 26.43 -22.53
CA VAL A 277 -11.64 27.13 -23.84
C VAL A 277 -11.16 26.22 -25.00
N HIS A 278 -10.40 25.17 -24.69
CA HIS A 278 -10.04 24.07 -25.60
C HIS A 278 -10.74 22.76 -25.23
N ALA A 279 -11.99 22.79 -24.75
CA ALA A 279 -12.79 21.59 -24.57
C ALA A 279 -13.16 20.88 -25.90
N GLY A 280 -12.63 21.36 -27.03
CA GLY A 280 -12.49 20.60 -28.28
C GLY A 280 -11.09 20.00 -28.53
N GLY A 281 -10.21 19.94 -27.53
CA GLY A 281 -8.77 19.72 -27.72
C GLY A 281 -8.01 19.07 -26.57
N TYR A 282 -8.67 18.36 -25.63
CA TYR A 282 -8.00 17.23 -24.99
C TYR A 282 -8.15 16.03 -25.91
N ALA A 283 -7.03 15.54 -26.44
CA ALA A 283 -7.00 14.18 -26.94
C ALA A 283 -7.45 13.26 -25.78
N ASP A 284 -8.59 12.60 -25.93
CA ASP A 284 -9.18 11.58 -25.04
C ASP A 284 -9.82 11.95 -23.69
N GLY A 285 -10.04 13.22 -23.33
CA GLY A 285 -10.96 13.57 -22.22
C GLY A 285 -10.57 13.08 -20.80
N GLN A 286 -9.28 12.85 -20.51
CA GLN A 286 -8.80 12.44 -19.18
C GLN A 286 -8.36 13.63 -18.29
N TYR A 287 -8.67 13.58 -16.99
CA TYR A 287 -8.12 14.53 -16.01
C TYR A 287 -6.64 14.18 -15.71
N PRO A 288 -5.71 15.15 -15.69
CA PRO A 288 -4.30 14.85 -15.49
C PRO A 288 -4.03 14.33 -14.08
N CYS A 289 -3.43 13.13 -13.99
CA CYS A 289 -2.89 12.60 -12.74
C CYS A 289 -1.54 13.28 -12.45
N LEU A 290 -1.43 14.00 -11.33
CA LEU A 290 -0.26 14.82 -11.01
C LEU A 290 0.72 14.04 -10.12
N ALA A 291 2.02 14.13 -10.40
CA ALA A 291 3.01 13.54 -9.50
C ALA A 291 3.01 14.26 -8.14
N LEU A 292 2.92 13.51 -7.06
CA LEU A 292 2.97 14.00 -5.69
C LEU A 292 4.17 13.40 -4.96
N ASP A 293 4.94 14.24 -4.27
CA ASP A 293 5.96 13.75 -3.35
C ASP A 293 5.27 13.22 -2.08
N PHE A 294 5.48 11.94 -1.77
CA PHE A 294 4.89 11.29 -0.60
C PHE A 294 5.22 12.01 0.72
N ARG A 295 6.35 12.70 0.79
CA ARG A 295 6.77 13.44 1.99
C ARG A 295 5.86 14.63 2.31
N LEU A 296 4.99 15.01 1.36
CA LEU A 296 3.94 16.01 1.56
C LEU A 296 2.63 15.41 2.06
N CYS A 297 2.55 14.10 2.25
CA CYS A 297 1.38 13.41 2.74
C CYS A 297 1.66 12.87 4.15
N ARG A 298 0.95 13.39 5.15
CA ARG A 298 0.89 12.77 6.48
C ARG A 298 -0.42 12.00 6.61
N PHE A 299 -0.37 10.69 6.46
CA PHE A 299 -1.55 9.84 6.64
C PHE A 299 -1.79 9.53 8.10
N ASP A 300 -3.01 9.80 8.57
CA ASP A 300 -3.49 9.25 9.82
C ASP A 300 -3.97 7.82 9.56
N ARG A 301 -3.07 6.86 9.75
CA ARG A 301 -3.33 5.44 9.49
C ARG A 301 -4.38 4.84 10.43
N SER A 302 -4.67 5.46 11.58
CA SER A 302 -5.75 5.02 12.46
C SER A 302 -7.14 5.27 11.87
N SER A 303 -7.23 6.26 10.97
CA SER A 303 -8.43 6.55 10.19
C SER A 303 -8.63 5.60 9.01
N ALA A 304 -7.61 4.84 8.62
CA ALA A 304 -7.66 4.06 7.39
C ALA A 304 -8.83 3.06 7.44
N ARG A 305 -9.63 3.07 6.37
CA ARG A 305 -10.74 2.16 6.12
C ARG A 305 -10.53 1.48 4.79
N ARG A 306 -10.95 0.23 4.69
CA ARG A 306 -10.86 -0.54 3.45
C ARG A 306 -12.11 -0.30 2.60
N GLY A 307 -11.90 0.07 1.34
CA GLY A 307 -12.90 0.02 0.28
C GLY A 307 -12.75 -1.27 -0.55
N ALA A 308 -13.57 -1.44 -1.58
CA ALA A 308 -13.56 -2.65 -2.42
C ALA A 308 -12.19 -2.88 -3.10
N THR A 309 -11.57 -1.82 -3.61
CA THR A 309 -10.36 -1.87 -4.45
C THR A 309 -9.25 -0.90 -4.01
N GLY A 310 -9.40 -0.33 -2.81
CA GLY A 310 -8.48 0.67 -2.28
C GLY A 310 -8.75 1.00 -0.82
N ARG A 311 -8.19 2.11 -0.34
CA ARG A 311 -8.29 2.57 1.05
C ARG A 311 -8.77 4.00 1.11
N VAL A 312 -9.55 4.32 2.13
CA VAL A 312 -9.90 5.70 2.46
C VAL A 312 -9.15 6.06 3.74
N VAL A 313 -8.37 7.13 3.71
CA VAL A 313 -7.52 7.55 4.83
C VAL A 313 -7.56 9.07 4.96
N THR A 314 -7.64 9.59 6.18
CA THR A 314 -7.45 11.02 6.42
C THR A 314 -5.97 11.38 6.33
N ALA A 315 -5.71 12.55 5.77
CA ALA A 315 -4.37 13.03 5.49
C ALA A 315 -4.24 14.51 5.82
N GLU A 316 -3.06 14.93 6.25
CA GLU A 316 -2.63 16.32 6.11
C GLU A 316 -1.73 16.43 4.89
N LEU A 317 -2.14 17.25 3.93
CA LEU A 317 -1.36 17.58 2.75
C LEU A 317 -0.57 18.86 3.04
N LEU A 318 0.74 18.68 3.19
CA LEU A 318 1.67 19.74 3.59
C LEU A 318 1.88 20.71 2.42
N LYS A 319 1.79 22.01 2.72
CA LYS A 319 2.13 23.03 1.72
C LYS A 319 3.63 23.37 1.81
N PRO A 320 4.31 23.52 0.66
CA PRO A 320 5.76 23.77 0.61
C PRO A 320 6.20 25.14 1.17
N THR A 321 5.28 25.96 1.67
CA THR A 321 5.59 27.31 2.18
C THR A 321 4.98 27.52 3.56
N PHE A 322 5.82 27.90 4.53
CA PHE A 322 5.47 28.19 5.93
C PHE A 322 4.30 29.19 6.13
N LEU A 323 3.96 29.98 5.11
CA LEU A 323 2.89 30.98 5.15
C LEU A 323 1.48 30.42 4.87
N LYS A 324 1.34 29.15 4.49
CA LYS A 324 0.03 28.56 4.18
C LYS A 324 -0.26 27.40 5.12
N ARG A 325 -1.48 27.38 5.68
CA ARG A 325 -1.97 26.25 6.48
C ARG A 325 -2.04 24.98 5.63
N ASP A 326 -1.63 23.87 6.24
CA ASP A 326 -1.78 22.52 5.70
C ASP A 326 -3.25 22.23 5.38
N VAL A 327 -3.48 21.32 4.43
CA VAL A 327 -4.83 20.96 3.99
C VAL A 327 -5.19 19.62 4.60
N SER A 328 -6.18 19.62 5.49
CA SER A 328 -6.82 18.39 5.93
C SER A 328 -7.63 17.82 4.77
N ALA A 329 -7.41 16.55 4.46
CA ALA A 329 -8.03 15.85 3.35
C ALA A 329 -8.50 14.45 3.76
N VAL A 330 -9.49 13.94 3.05
CA VAL A 330 -9.80 12.51 2.97
C VAL A 330 -9.26 12.02 1.62
N CYS A 331 -8.41 11.01 1.66
CA CYS A 331 -7.75 10.45 0.49
C CYS A 331 -8.30 9.04 0.19
N LYS A 332 -8.88 8.84 -1.00
CA LYS A 332 -9.09 7.51 -1.58
C LYS A 332 -7.79 7.12 -2.28
N VAL A 333 -7.15 6.05 -1.82
CA VAL A 333 -5.81 5.60 -2.20
C VAL A 333 -5.92 4.22 -2.81
N VAL A 334 -5.40 4.05 -4.02
CA VAL A 334 -5.39 2.78 -4.74
C VAL A 334 -3.96 2.39 -5.04
N ASP A 335 -3.64 1.13 -4.79
CA ASP A 335 -2.41 0.50 -5.24
C ASP A 335 -2.55 0.12 -6.72
N VAL A 336 -2.00 0.94 -7.62
CA VAL A 336 -2.15 0.73 -9.06
C VAL A 336 -1.19 -0.31 -9.62
N GLN A 337 -0.23 -0.77 -8.83
CA GLN A 337 0.60 -1.91 -9.20
C GLN A 337 -0.19 -3.21 -9.13
N GLN A 338 -1.03 -3.35 -8.10
CA GLN A 338 -1.87 -4.53 -7.95
C GLN A 338 -3.24 -4.38 -8.63
N TYR A 339 -3.81 -3.18 -8.61
CA TYR A 339 -5.17 -2.92 -9.09
C TYR A 339 -5.19 -1.77 -10.13
N PRO A 340 -4.57 -1.93 -11.31
CA PRO A 340 -4.51 -0.87 -12.32
C PRO A 340 -5.89 -0.38 -12.75
N ALA A 341 -6.86 -1.29 -12.92
CA ALA A 341 -8.24 -0.94 -13.29
C ALA A 341 -8.93 -0.06 -12.23
N ALA A 342 -8.66 -0.29 -10.93
CA ALA A 342 -9.18 0.55 -9.87
C ALA A 342 -8.56 1.95 -9.89
N GLY A 343 -7.31 2.07 -10.34
CA GLY A 343 -6.66 3.35 -10.58
C GLY A 343 -7.34 4.15 -11.70
N ASP A 344 -7.90 3.48 -12.70
CA ASP A 344 -8.61 4.13 -13.81
C ASP A 344 -10.01 4.57 -13.40
N LEU A 345 -10.70 3.75 -12.59
CA LEU A 345 -11.97 4.11 -11.94
C LEU A 345 -11.82 5.33 -11.02
N LEU A 346 -10.73 5.42 -10.26
CA LEU A 346 -10.43 6.61 -9.46
C LEU A 346 -10.24 7.87 -10.33
N GLY A 347 -9.71 7.70 -11.55
CA GLY A 347 -9.63 8.75 -12.55
C GLY A 347 -10.99 9.14 -13.15
N VAL A 348 -11.96 8.21 -13.23
CA VAL A 348 -13.36 8.51 -13.59
C VAL A 348 -13.99 9.38 -12.51
N GLU A 349 -13.85 8.99 -11.25
CA GLU A 349 -14.37 9.75 -10.12
C GLU A 349 -13.78 11.18 -10.06
N ALA A 350 -12.47 11.32 -10.29
CA ALA A 350 -11.82 12.64 -10.38
C ALA A 350 -12.47 13.55 -11.45
N ARG A 351 -12.89 12.99 -12.60
CA ARG A 351 -13.58 13.76 -13.64
C ARG A 351 -14.97 14.21 -13.21
N ALA A 352 -15.71 13.37 -12.49
CA ALA A 352 -17.03 13.73 -11.98
C ALA A 352 -16.95 14.93 -11.01
N TYR A 353 -15.98 14.93 -10.10
CA TYR A 353 -15.73 16.09 -9.22
C TYR A 353 -15.44 17.37 -10.00
N VAL A 354 -14.63 17.27 -11.06
CA VAL A 354 -14.28 18.43 -11.90
C VAL A 354 -15.48 18.95 -12.70
N ALA A 355 -16.29 18.04 -13.26
CA ALA A 355 -17.51 18.39 -13.97
C ALA A 355 -18.52 19.10 -13.04
N LEU A 356 -18.63 18.64 -11.79
CA LEU A 356 -19.53 19.17 -10.78
C LEU A 356 -18.89 20.24 -9.89
N GLN A 357 -17.86 20.96 -10.36
CA GLN A 357 -17.12 21.95 -9.57
C GLN A 357 -18.01 23.00 -8.87
N ASN A 358 -19.14 23.37 -9.48
CA ASN A 358 -20.05 24.38 -8.93
C ASN A 358 -20.80 23.88 -7.68
N LEU A 359 -20.83 22.58 -7.46
CA LEU A 359 -21.47 21.93 -6.31
C LEU A 359 -20.49 21.68 -5.15
N GLN A 360 -19.19 21.83 -5.39
CA GLN A 360 -18.15 21.55 -4.41
C GLN A 360 -18.21 22.48 -3.20
N GLY A 361 -18.09 21.89 -2.00
CA GLY A 361 -18.21 22.59 -0.72
C GLY A 361 -19.65 22.96 -0.36
N THR A 362 -20.65 22.49 -1.12
CA THR A 362 -22.07 22.70 -0.82
C THR A 362 -22.80 21.37 -0.64
N VAL A 363 -22.76 20.49 -1.64
CA VAL A 363 -23.41 19.18 -1.62
C VAL A 363 -22.48 18.04 -2.02
N ILE A 364 -21.29 18.33 -2.56
CA ILE A 364 -20.20 17.38 -2.73
C ILE A 364 -18.91 17.97 -2.13
N PRO A 365 -17.95 17.14 -1.69
CA PRO A 365 -16.66 17.62 -1.16
C PRO A 365 -15.92 18.54 -2.14
N ARG A 366 -15.14 19.50 -1.62
CA ARG A 366 -14.12 20.14 -2.44
C ARG A 366 -13.06 19.14 -2.89
N PHE A 367 -12.74 19.18 -4.17
CA PHE A 367 -11.71 18.37 -4.79
C PHE A 367 -10.36 19.06 -4.71
N TYR A 368 -9.41 18.44 -4.02
CA TYR A 368 -8.06 18.96 -3.86
C TYR A 368 -7.08 18.47 -4.93
N GLY A 369 -7.38 17.36 -5.59
CA GLY A 369 -6.64 16.88 -6.75
C GLY A 369 -6.55 15.36 -6.85
N PHE A 370 -6.05 14.91 -8.00
CA PHE A 370 -5.81 13.51 -8.32
C PHE A 370 -4.32 13.31 -8.60
N TYR A 371 -3.69 12.42 -7.84
CA TYR A 371 -2.24 12.35 -7.71
C TYR A 371 -1.71 10.93 -7.91
N GLU A 372 -0.47 10.83 -8.38
CA GLU A 372 0.33 9.60 -8.41
C GLU A 372 1.55 9.76 -7.51
N VAL A 373 1.81 8.74 -6.68
CA VAL A 373 2.97 8.68 -5.80
C VAL A 373 3.85 7.50 -6.20
N TRP A 374 5.04 7.82 -6.70
CA TRP A 374 6.12 6.87 -7.05
C TRP A 374 5.70 5.75 -8.02
N GLY A 375 4.62 5.94 -8.78
CA GLY A 375 4.02 4.92 -9.64
C GLY A 375 3.33 3.77 -8.89
N ILE A 376 3.32 3.76 -7.56
CA ILE A 376 2.65 2.69 -6.78
C ILE A 376 1.21 3.10 -6.45
N LEU A 377 1.02 4.33 -5.95
CA LEU A 377 -0.27 4.76 -5.44
C LEU A 377 -0.88 5.82 -6.35
N ARG A 378 -2.18 5.71 -6.59
CA ARG A 378 -3.00 6.84 -7.04
C ARG A 378 -3.90 7.32 -5.90
N LEU A 379 -4.08 8.63 -5.80
CA LEU A 379 -4.78 9.28 -4.69
C LEU A 379 -5.77 10.30 -5.21
N LEU A 380 -7.02 10.19 -4.75
CA LEU A 380 -8.04 11.23 -4.90
C LEU A 380 -8.15 11.96 -3.56
N ALA A 381 -7.77 13.23 -3.50
CA ALA A 381 -7.82 14.03 -2.28
C ALA A 381 -9.06 14.93 -2.25
N LEU A 382 -9.85 14.80 -1.19
CA LEU A 382 -11.14 15.48 -1.01
C LEU A 382 -11.22 16.20 0.34
N GLU A 383 -12.11 17.16 0.44
CA GLU A 383 -12.51 17.79 1.70
C GLU A 383 -13.15 16.77 2.66
N PRO A 384 -12.79 16.78 3.96
CA PRO A 384 -13.51 16.02 4.97
C PRO A 384 -14.94 16.56 5.16
N VAL A 385 -15.96 15.75 4.89
CA VAL A 385 -17.39 16.16 4.91
C VAL A 385 -18.23 15.45 5.99
N GLY A 386 -17.60 15.04 7.09
CA GLY A 386 -18.29 14.34 8.19
C GLY A 386 -18.29 12.83 8.03
N LYS A 387 -19.33 12.16 8.55
CA LYS A 387 -19.44 10.68 8.56
C LYS A 387 -20.59 10.22 7.67
N ALA A 388 -20.41 9.09 7.01
CA ALA A 388 -21.50 8.42 6.31
C ALA A 388 -22.68 8.15 7.26
N ILE A 389 -23.90 8.21 6.72
CA ILE A 389 -25.12 7.82 7.45
C ILE A 389 -25.00 6.31 7.77
N PRO A 390 -25.09 5.91 9.06
CA PRO A 390 -25.03 4.50 9.45
C PRO A 390 -26.18 3.68 8.87
N GLU A 391 -25.91 2.41 8.57
CA GLU A 391 -26.92 1.47 8.07
C GLU A 391 -28.02 1.18 9.11
N ASP A 392 -27.74 1.36 10.40
CA ASP A 392 -28.67 1.16 11.52
C ASP A 392 -29.40 2.44 11.96
N GLU A 393 -29.11 3.60 11.36
CA GLU A 393 -29.83 4.85 11.68
C GLU A 393 -31.20 4.89 10.97
N ASP A 394 -32.26 5.18 11.71
CA ASP A 394 -33.59 5.41 11.12
C ASP A 394 -33.59 6.70 10.29
N ILE A 395 -33.95 6.59 9.01
CA ILE A 395 -34.08 7.76 8.13
C ILE A 395 -35.44 8.42 8.35
N ASP A 396 -35.46 9.41 9.23
CA ASP A 396 -36.62 10.26 9.43
C ASP A 396 -36.92 11.13 8.19
N GLN A 397 -38.10 11.76 8.18
CA GLN A 397 -38.54 12.55 7.03
C GLN A 397 -37.65 13.77 6.77
N THR A 398 -37.03 14.35 7.80
CA THR A 398 -36.16 15.53 7.67
C THR A 398 -34.84 15.16 7.00
N LEU A 399 -34.25 14.03 7.41
CA LEU A 399 -33.04 13.48 6.82
C LEU A 399 -33.30 13.06 5.37
N ARG A 400 -34.42 12.37 5.10
CA ARG A 400 -34.83 12.00 3.74
C ARG A 400 -34.96 13.22 2.82
N MET A 401 -35.64 14.28 3.27
CA MET A 401 -35.74 15.52 2.49
C MET A 401 -34.37 16.16 2.24
N SER A 402 -33.46 16.10 3.21
CA SER A 402 -32.10 16.65 3.06
C SER A 402 -31.26 15.85 2.07
N MET A 403 -31.36 14.51 2.10
CA MET A 403 -30.72 13.62 1.14
C MET A 403 -31.22 13.87 -0.29
N ARG A 404 -32.55 13.97 -0.46
CA ARG A 404 -33.16 14.31 -1.75
C ARG A 404 -32.72 15.69 -2.25
N ALA A 405 -32.71 16.69 -1.37
CA ALA A 405 -32.27 18.04 -1.75
C ALA A 405 -30.80 18.07 -2.19
N ALA A 406 -29.92 17.29 -1.56
CA ALA A 406 -28.52 17.18 -1.98
C ALA A 406 -28.39 16.49 -3.34
N LEU A 407 -29.13 15.38 -3.56
CA LEU A 407 -29.10 14.64 -4.82
C LEU A 407 -29.71 15.44 -5.98
N GLN A 408 -30.80 16.17 -5.72
CA GLN A 408 -31.43 17.06 -6.70
C GLN A 408 -30.44 18.10 -7.24
N ARG A 409 -29.47 18.58 -6.45
CA ARG A 409 -28.45 19.51 -6.94
C ARG A 409 -27.52 18.88 -7.98
N ILE A 410 -27.27 17.58 -7.92
CA ILE A 410 -26.53 16.84 -8.96
C ILE A 410 -27.40 16.71 -10.21
N HIS A 411 -28.70 16.40 -10.04
CA HIS A 411 -29.67 16.32 -11.14
C HIS A 411 -29.85 17.65 -11.86
N ASP A 412 -29.94 18.76 -11.13
CA ASP A 412 -30.04 20.13 -11.67
C ASP A 412 -28.80 20.50 -12.50
N ALA A 413 -27.65 19.85 -12.27
CA ALA A 413 -26.45 19.99 -13.07
C ALA A 413 -26.42 19.08 -14.31
N GLY A 414 -27.44 18.25 -14.51
CA GLY A 414 -27.59 17.31 -15.63
C GLY A 414 -26.94 15.94 -15.42
N TYR A 415 -26.56 15.60 -14.18
CA TYR A 415 -25.86 14.36 -13.85
C TYR A 415 -26.72 13.47 -12.97
N ILE A 416 -26.47 12.16 -13.02
CA ILE A 416 -26.90 11.20 -12.01
C ILE A 416 -25.70 10.77 -11.15
N HIS A 417 -25.96 10.37 -9.91
CA HIS A 417 -24.91 9.84 -9.03
C HIS A 417 -24.49 8.41 -9.42
N GLY A 418 -25.46 7.55 -9.75
CA GLY A 418 -25.31 6.17 -10.19
C GLY A 418 -25.17 5.13 -9.07
N ASP A 419 -25.12 5.53 -7.80
CA ASP A 419 -24.97 4.62 -6.65
C ASP A 419 -25.60 5.23 -5.39
N VAL A 420 -26.92 5.23 -5.32
CA VAL A 420 -27.66 5.75 -4.17
C VAL A 420 -27.63 4.73 -3.04
N ALA A 421 -26.82 5.01 -2.02
CA ALA A 421 -26.71 4.17 -0.83
C ALA A 421 -26.36 5.02 0.40
N ARG A 422 -26.79 4.61 1.60
CA ARG A 422 -26.55 5.33 2.86
C ARG A 422 -25.06 5.67 3.07
N ARG A 423 -24.17 4.72 2.73
CA ARG A 423 -22.70 4.90 2.75
C ARG A 423 -22.17 6.09 1.93
N ASN A 424 -22.92 6.54 0.91
CA ASN A 424 -22.53 7.62 0.00
C ASN A 424 -23.12 8.99 0.40
N PHE A 425 -23.92 9.05 1.48
CA PHE A 425 -24.38 10.29 2.08
C PHE A 425 -23.63 10.54 3.38
N CYS A 426 -22.83 11.61 3.40
CA CYS A 426 -22.09 12.06 4.58
C CYS A 426 -22.82 13.20 5.28
N ARG A 427 -22.97 13.10 6.60
CA ARG A 427 -23.53 14.16 7.46
C ARG A 427 -22.42 14.86 8.23
N THR A 428 -22.37 16.18 8.07
CA THR A 428 -21.48 17.07 8.85
C THR A 428 -22.02 17.31 10.26
N GLY A 429 -21.18 17.82 11.16
CA GLY A 429 -21.60 18.19 12.52
C GLY A 429 -22.69 19.27 12.58
N SER A 430 -22.85 20.07 11.51
CA SER A 430 -23.93 21.06 11.38
C SER A 430 -25.21 20.49 10.74
N GLY A 431 -25.24 19.20 10.41
CA GLY A 431 -26.39 18.53 9.81
C GLY A 431 -26.48 18.62 8.27
N ASN A 432 -25.54 19.31 7.61
CA ASN A 432 -25.52 19.37 6.13
C ASN A 432 -25.14 18.00 5.55
N ILE A 433 -25.81 17.63 4.45
CA ILE A 433 -25.60 16.38 3.72
C ILE A 433 -24.72 16.61 2.50
N PHE A 434 -23.72 15.75 2.35
CA PHE A 434 -22.80 15.71 1.23
C PHE A 434 -22.83 14.34 0.55
N LEU A 435 -22.81 14.32 -0.77
CA LEU A 435 -22.68 13.12 -1.60
C LEU A 435 -21.19 12.85 -1.88
N VAL A 436 -20.79 11.59 -1.75
CA VAL A 436 -19.43 11.10 -1.98
C VAL A 436 -19.46 9.84 -2.85
N ASP A 437 -18.28 9.39 -3.31
CA ASP A 437 -18.12 8.22 -4.19
C ASP A 437 -18.77 8.42 -5.57
N LEU A 438 -18.26 9.41 -6.32
CA LEU A 438 -18.78 9.80 -7.63
C LEU A 438 -18.27 8.89 -8.78
N GLU A 439 -17.86 7.67 -8.46
CA GLU A 439 -17.28 6.72 -9.42
C GLU A 439 -18.26 6.32 -10.52
N MET A 440 -19.55 6.23 -10.18
CA MET A 440 -20.64 5.89 -11.10
C MET A 440 -21.33 7.12 -11.69
N CYS A 441 -20.85 8.33 -11.35
CA CYS A 441 -21.49 9.57 -11.74
C CYS A 441 -21.31 9.83 -13.25
N ARG A 442 -22.41 10.16 -13.93
CA ARG A 442 -22.43 10.41 -15.37
C ARG A 442 -23.53 11.38 -15.75
N LEU A 443 -23.46 11.90 -16.98
CA LEU A 443 -24.57 12.64 -17.58
C LEU A 443 -25.80 11.74 -17.69
N ALA A 444 -26.96 12.32 -17.39
CA ALA A 444 -28.23 11.64 -17.62
C ALA A 444 -28.49 11.53 -19.12
N THR A 445 -29.06 10.40 -19.54
CA THR A 445 -29.47 10.20 -20.94
C THR A 445 -30.90 10.69 -21.20
N ASP A 446 -31.73 10.71 -20.16
CA ASP A 446 -33.11 11.15 -20.21
C ASP A 446 -33.59 11.57 -18.81
N GLU A 447 -34.72 12.30 -18.77
CA GLU A 447 -35.27 12.84 -17.52
C GLU A 447 -35.82 11.76 -16.57
N SER A 448 -36.14 10.56 -17.07
CA SER A 448 -36.68 9.50 -16.23
C SER A 448 -35.62 8.94 -15.27
N GLU A 449 -34.33 9.03 -15.64
CA GLU A 449 -33.23 8.63 -14.76
C GLU A 449 -33.20 9.45 -13.45
N PHE A 450 -33.49 10.75 -13.51
CA PHE A 450 -33.54 11.60 -12.31
C PHE A 450 -34.64 11.15 -11.35
N VAL A 451 -35.83 10.88 -11.89
CA VAL A 451 -36.99 10.43 -11.10
C VAL A 451 -36.72 9.05 -10.49
N ASN A 452 -36.12 8.14 -11.26
CA ASN A 452 -35.77 6.81 -10.77
C ASN A 452 -34.71 6.88 -9.66
N GLU A 453 -33.69 7.72 -9.82
CA GLU A 453 -32.63 7.87 -8.83
C GLU A 453 -33.12 8.54 -7.55
N ILE A 454 -34.03 9.53 -7.63
CA ILE A 454 -34.62 10.13 -6.43
C ILE A 454 -35.48 9.11 -5.65
N HIS A 455 -36.15 8.19 -6.35
CA HIS A 455 -36.96 7.13 -5.71
C HIS A 455 -36.10 6.15 -4.92
N GLN A 456 -34.85 5.89 -5.34
CA GLN A 456 -33.93 5.04 -4.59
C GLN A 456 -33.64 5.61 -3.19
N VAL A 457 -33.69 6.93 -2.99
CA VAL A 457 -33.57 7.54 -1.66
C VAL A 457 -34.78 7.22 -0.77
N ASP A 458 -35.97 7.03 -1.35
CA ASP A 458 -37.18 6.68 -0.61
C ASP A 458 -37.18 5.19 -0.21
N GLU A 459 -36.38 4.36 -0.89
CA GLU A 459 -36.18 2.92 -0.60
C GLU A 459 -35.08 2.65 0.44
N LEU A 460 -34.26 3.65 0.78
CA LEU A 460 -33.28 3.58 1.87
C LEU A 460 -33.97 3.70 3.24
#